data_AF-A0A1M6FRM8-F1
#
_entry.id   AF-A0A1M6FRM8-F1
#
_cell.length_a   1.000
_cell.length_b   1.000
_cell.length_c   1.000
_cell.angle_alpha   90.00
_cell.angle_beta   90.00
_cell.angle_gamma   90.00
#
_symmetry.space_group_name_H-M   'P 1'
#
loop_
_entity.id
_entity.type
_entity.pdbx_description
1 polymer ?
#
loop_
_entity_poly.entity_id
_entity_poly.type
_entity_poly.pdbx_seq_one_letter_code
_entity_poly.pdbx_strand_id
1 'polypeptide(L)'
;MMRRLALTLALVAPGGAWADYALPQGCTAYATIQKRACIVSHLYTCAGDAPGMQWRVDLGEDGPTFYGRIDAETQWVESHHLEAGRVEELEGGTDPASFSALLATNRDDYDFVTIDDAGYRTRFTGIDLLTGESRVIDGVTLEQTEFSITATDADTGAFLWSSSGNEWIQRDWRTFISGTSTLQTGSEEWQDDRSPMEIARPGEPGFLAESPRHDCGALMSFAVPLPLPNERL
;
A
#
# COMPACT_ATOMS: atom_id res chain seq x y z
N MET A 1 52.25 -37.40 -33.80
CA MET A 1 51.57 -36.08 -33.85
C MET A 1 50.12 -36.30 -33.44
N MET A 2 49.71 -35.91 -32.23
CA MET A 2 48.32 -36.05 -31.78
C MET A 2 47.77 -34.67 -31.42
N ARG A 3 46.87 -34.18 -32.28
CA ARG A 3 46.25 -32.86 -32.24
C ARG A 3 45.05 -32.95 -31.29
N ARG A 4 45.17 -32.40 -30.08
CA ARG A 4 44.06 -32.33 -29.12
C ARG A 4 43.11 -31.21 -29.54
N LEU A 5 41.90 -31.58 -29.92
CA LEU A 5 40.80 -30.66 -30.18
C LEU A 5 40.19 -30.28 -28.81
N ALA A 6 40.31 -29.02 -28.42
CA ALA A 6 39.64 -28.48 -27.25
C ALA A 6 38.20 -28.13 -27.62
N LEU A 7 37.23 -28.80 -26.99
CA LEU A 7 35.81 -28.51 -27.14
C LEU A 7 35.41 -27.51 -26.05
N THR A 8 35.22 -26.25 -26.44
CA THR A 8 34.71 -25.18 -25.57
C THR A 8 33.21 -25.37 -25.41
N LEU A 9 32.78 -25.76 -24.21
CA LEU A 9 31.37 -25.85 -23.84
C LEU A 9 30.88 -24.45 -23.46
N ALA A 10 30.07 -23.83 -24.32
CA ALA A 10 29.40 -22.58 -24.00
C ALA A 10 28.23 -22.87 -23.05
N LEU A 11 28.37 -22.47 -21.78
CA LEU A 11 27.24 -22.41 -20.85
C LEU A 11 26.32 -21.28 -21.28
N VAL A 12 25.16 -21.62 -21.83
CA VAL A 12 24.02 -20.70 -21.92
C VAL A 12 23.37 -20.70 -20.54
N ALA A 13 23.58 -19.65 -19.76
CA ALA A 13 22.84 -19.45 -18.52
C ALA A 13 21.37 -19.17 -18.87
N PRO A 14 20.40 -19.92 -18.32
CA PRO A 14 19.01 -19.48 -18.39
C PRO A 14 18.91 -18.17 -17.62
N GLY A 15 18.61 -17.07 -18.32
CA GLY A 15 18.13 -15.88 -17.65
C GLY A 15 16.84 -16.28 -16.92
N GLY A 16 16.84 -16.23 -15.59
CA GLY A 16 15.62 -16.38 -14.82
C GLY A 16 14.66 -15.31 -15.30
N ALA A 17 13.61 -15.72 -16.00
CA ALA A 17 12.44 -14.88 -16.14
C ALA A 17 11.89 -14.74 -14.72
N TRP A 18 12.07 -13.57 -14.13
CA TRP A 18 11.30 -13.18 -12.96
C TRP A 18 9.84 -13.37 -13.36
N ALA A 19 9.08 -14.12 -12.58
CA ALA A 19 7.64 -14.20 -12.82
C ALA A 19 7.08 -12.81 -12.51
N ASP A 20 6.42 -12.23 -13.49
CA ASP A 20 5.76 -10.93 -13.37
C ASP A 20 4.35 -11.18 -12.87
N TYR A 21 3.95 -10.42 -11.85
CA TYR A 21 2.61 -10.45 -11.29
C TYR A 21 1.59 -10.15 -12.38
N ALA A 22 0.67 -11.10 -12.56
CA ALA A 22 -0.41 -10.97 -13.54
C ALA A 22 -1.48 -10.01 -13.04
N LEU A 23 -1.50 -8.79 -13.60
CA LEU A 23 -2.57 -7.83 -13.36
C LEU A 23 -3.92 -8.33 -13.91
N PRO A 24 -5.05 -7.83 -13.37
CA PRO A 24 -6.35 -8.11 -13.94
C PRO A 24 -6.45 -7.67 -15.41
N GLN A 25 -7.28 -8.38 -16.19
CA GLN A 25 -7.44 -8.08 -17.60
C GLN A 25 -7.91 -6.64 -17.81
N GLY A 26 -7.22 -5.90 -18.68
CA GLY A 26 -7.54 -4.50 -18.98
C GLY A 26 -6.89 -3.49 -18.03
N CYS A 27 -6.06 -3.95 -17.08
CA CYS A 27 -5.29 -3.09 -16.19
C CYS A 27 -3.84 -2.93 -16.65
N THR A 28 -3.24 -1.78 -16.33
CA THR A 28 -1.86 -1.42 -16.67
C THR A 28 -1.18 -0.79 -15.45
N ALA A 29 -0.09 -1.40 -14.99
CA ALA A 29 0.73 -0.83 -13.93
C ALA A 29 1.61 0.31 -14.44
N TYR A 30 1.90 1.25 -13.55
CA TYR A 30 2.84 2.35 -13.80
C TYR A 30 3.97 2.42 -12.78
N ALA A 31 3.84 1.75 -11.62
CA ALA A 31 4.90 1.65 -10.63
C ALA A 31 4.88 0.29 -9.91
N THR A 32 6.07 -0.21 -9.59
CA THR A 32 6.28 -1.29 -8.63
C THR A 32 7.20 -0.77 -7.53
N ILE A 33 6.80 -0.93 -6.28
CA ILE A 33 7.46 -0.34 -5.12
C ILE A 33 7.82 -1.47 -4.16
N GLN A 34 9.11 -1.75 -4.02
CA GLN A 34 9.59 -2.64 -2.97
C GLN A 34 9.69 -1.84 -1.68
N LYS A 35 9.11 -2.39 -0.61
CA LYS A 35 9.01 -1.73 0.69
C LYS A 35 9.69 -2.58 1.76
N ARG A 36 9.98 -1.95 2.89
CA ARG A 36 10.26 -2.67 4.14
C ARG A 36 9.07 -3.52 4.59
N ALA A 37 9.29 -4.31 5.64
CA ALA A 37 8.31 -5.24 6.20
C ALA A 37 7.83 -6.32 5.22
N CYS A 38 8.69 -6.71 4.27
CA CYS A 38 8.41 -7.76 3.30
C CYS A 38 7.15 -7.51 2.45
N ILE A 39 7.04 -6.31 1.88
CA ILE A 39 5.92 -5.93 1.01
C ILE A 39 6.45 -5.43 -0.34
N VAL A 40 5.81 -5.86 -1.43
CA VAL A 40 5.90 -5.19 -2.73
C VAL A 40 4.52 -4.70 -3.13
N SER A 41 4.44 -3.43 -3.56
CA SER A 41 3.21 -2.83 -4.07
C SER A 41 3.28 -2.67 -5.59
N HIS A 42 2.18 -2.96 -6.28
CA HIS A 42 1.99 -2.53 -7.67
C HIS A 42 0.88 -1.50 -7.75
N LEU A 43 1.19 -0.37 -8.38
CA LEU A 43 0.22 0.69 -8.66
C LEU A 43 -0.20 0.63 -10.12
N TYR A 44 -1.50 0.61 -10.37
CA TYR A 44 -2.05 0.38 -11.70
C TYR A 44 -3.41 1.07 -11.91
N THR A 45 -3.79 1.23 -13.17
CA THR A 45 -5.11 1.72 -13.57
C THR A 45 -5.79 0.69 -14.47
N CYS A 46 -7.12 0.71 -14.53
CA CYS A 46 -7.88 -0.20 -15.38
C CYS A 46 -8.73 0.58 -16.39
N ALA A 47 -8.73 0.14 -17.65
CA ALA A 47 -9.40 0.85 -18.74
C ALA A 47 -10.93 0.94 -18.57
N GLY A 48 -11.52 0.08 -17.73
CA GLY A 48 -12.95 0.09 -17.42
C GLY A 48 -13.35 1.10 -16.33
N ASP A 49 -12.40 1.65 -15.59
CA ASP A 49 -12.70 2.54 -14.47
C ASP A 49 -12.94 3.98 -14.91
N ALA A 50 -13.64 4.73 -14.06
CA ALA A 50 -13.81 6.16 -14.23
C ALA A 50 -12.44 6.89 -14.21
N PRO A 51 -12.29 8.01 -14.94
CA PRO A 51 -11.05 8.79 -14.91
C PRO A 51 -10.64 9.18 -13.49
N GLY A 52 -9.35 9.01 -13.18
CA GLY A 52 -8.79 9.31 -11.86
C GLY A 52 -8.81 8.14 -10.89
N MET A 53 -9.50 7.04 -11.21
CA MET A 53 -9.42 5.82 -10.42
C MET A 53 -8.09 5.11 -10.64
N GLN A 54 -7.50 4.65 -9.55
CA GLN A 54 -6.27 3.87 -9.54
C GLN A 54 -6.35 2.80 -8.45
N TRP A 55 -5.58 1.75 -8.65
CA TRP A 55 -5.52 0.59 -7.79
C TRP A 55 -4.11 0.39 -7.25
N ARG A 56 -4.06 -0.18 -6.06
CA ARG A 56 -2.88 -0.75 -5.45
C ARG A 56 -3.15 -2.21 -5.13
N VAL A 57 -2.20 -3.09 -5.42
CA VAL A 57 -2.10 -4.39 -4.77
C VAL A 57 -0.82 -4.43 -3.95
N ASP A 58 -0.90 -4.96 -2.73
CA ASP A 58 0.25 -5.26 -1.89
C ASP A 58 0.41 -6.79 -1.81
N LEU A 59 1.65 -7.26 -1.99
CA LEU A 59 2.02 -8.67 -1.93
C LEU A 59 3.03 -8.88 -0.81
N GLY A 60 2.81 -9.94 -0.03
CA GLY A 60 3.77 -10.52 0.90
C GLY A 60 4.48 -11.75 0.29
N GLU A 61 5.11 -12.57 1.14
CA GLU A 61 5.82 -13.79 0.69
C GLU A 61 4.88 -14.80 0.02
N ASP A 62 3.64 -14.90 0.52
CA ASP A 62 2.65 -15.89 0.06
C ASP A 62 1.72 -15.35 -1.05
N GLY A 63 1.99 -14.14 -1.57
CA GLY A 63 1.20 -13.49 -2.62
C GLY A 63 0.40 -12.28 -2.11
N PRO A 64 -0.70 -11.90 -2.80
CA PRO A 64 -1.48 -10.72 -2.46
C PRO A 64 -2.04 -10.77 -1.03
N THR A 65 -1.95 -9.64 -0.32
CA THR A 65 -2.49 -9.45 1.04
C THR A 65 -3.54 -8.34 1.09
N PHE A 66 -3.45 -7.36 0.19
CA PHE A 66 -4.38 -6.23 0.14
C PHE A 66 -4.60 -5.74 -1.30
N TYR A 67 -5.83 -5.33 -1.61
CA TYR A 67 -6.14 -4.50 -2.76
C TYR A 67 -6.82 -3.22 -2.29
N GLY A 68 -6.48 -2.08 -2.89
CA GLY A 68 -7.16 -0.82 -2.64
C GLY A 68 -7.45 -0.09 -3.93
N ARG A 69 -8.63 0.51 -4.03
CA ARG A 69 -8.98 1.47 -5.09
C ARG A 69 -9.16 2.84 -4.47
N ILE A 70 -8.54 3.83 -5.09
CA ILE A 70 -8.69 5.24 -4.72
C ILE A 70 -9.08 6.06 -5.95
N ASP A 71 -9.69 7.20 -5.70
CA ASP A 71 -9.93 8.21 -6.74
C ASP A 71 -8.75 9.20 -6.85
N ALA A 72 -8.92 10.25 -7.66
CA ALA A 72 -7.90 11.26 -7.86
C ALA A 72 -7.65 12.13 -6.61
N GLU A 73 -8.55 12.14 -5.63
CA GLU A 73 -8.38 12.87 -4.37
C GLU A 73 -7.86 11.95 -3.25
N THR A 74 -7.48 10.72 -3.59
CA THR A 74 -6.97 9.69 -2.67
C THR A 74 -8.00 9.19 -1.66
N GLN A 75 -9.30 9.38 -1.93
CA GLN A 75 -10.35 8.80 -1.11
C GLN A 75 -10.32 7.27 -1.21
N TRP A 76 -10.54 6.57 -0.10
CA TRP A 76 -10.50 5.11 -0.03
C TRP A 76 -11.79 4.50 -0.56
N VAL A 77 -11.96 4.52 -1.88
CA VAL A 77 -13.17 4.05 -2.57
C VAL A 77 -13.47 2.59 -2.24
N GLU A 78 -12.44 1.74 -2.21
CA GLU A 78 -12.57 0.31 -1.93
C GLU A 78 -11.30 -0.25 -1.30
N SER A 79 -11.44 -1.10 -0.28
CA SER A 79 -10.35 -1.75 0.43
C SER A 79 -10.66 -3.23 0.66
N HIS A 80 -9.81 -4.11 0.14
CA HIS A 80 -9.93 -5.56 0.33
C HIS A 80 -8.81 -6.05 1.24
N HIS A 81 -9.17 -6.46 2.44
CA HIS A 81 -8.27 -7.06 3.42
C HIS A 81 -8.33 -8.58 3.28
N LEU A 82 -7.44 -9.16 2.47
CA LEU A 82 -7.57 -10.56 2.02
C LEU A 82 -7.41 -11.56 3.17
N GLU A 83 -6.46 -11.31 4.08
CA GLU A 83 -6.25 -12.18 5.25
C GLU A 83 -7.45 -12.16 6.20
N ALA A 84 -8.09 -10.99 6.36
CA ALA A 84 -9.28 -10.83 7.17
C ALA A 84 -10.56 -11.30 6.48
N GLY A 85 -10.51 -11.55 5.16
CA GLY A 85 -11.68 -11.85 4.35
C GLY A 85 -12.71 -10.72 4.35
N ARG A 86 -12.28 -9.46 4.45
CA ARG A 86 -13.15 -8.29 4.60
C ARG A 86 -13.00 -7.34 3.42
N VAL A 87 -14.12 -6.77 2.98
CA VAL A 87 -14.16 -5.69 1.99
C VAL A 87 -14.83 -4.47 2.62
N GLU A 88 -14.24 -3.31 2.43
CA GLU A 88 -14.74 -2.03 2.90
C GLU A 88 -14.90 -1.07 1.71
N GLU A 89 -16.00 -0.33 1.68
CA GLU A 89 -16.30 0.68 0.65
C GLU A 89 -16.52 2.05 1.28
N LEU A 90 -16.16 3.10 0.55
CA LEU A 90 -16.45 4.48 0.96
C LEU A 90 -17.95 4.75 0.98
N GLU A 91 -18.50 5.10 2.14
CA GLU A 91 -19.88 5.58 2.26
C GLU A 91 -19.98 7.09 2.00
N GLY A 92 -18.90 7.82 2.31
CA GLY A 92 -18.80 9.27 2.19
C GLY A 92 -18.47 9.92 3.53
N GLY A 93 -18.53 11.24 3.62
CA GLY A 93 -18.07 11.96 4.80
C GLY A 93 -18.53 13.41 4.84
N THR A 94 -18.35 14.04 6.01
CA THR A 94 -18.50 15.49 6.11
C THR A 94 -17.31 16.23 5.52
N ASP A 95 -16.14 15.58 5.49
CA ASP A 95 -14.92 16.11 4.89
C ASP A 95 -14.16 14.97 4.18
N PRO A 96 -14.31 14.82 2.85
CA PRO A 96 -13.58 13.81 2.12
C PRO A 96 -12.08 14.13 2.09
N ALA A 97 -11.23 13.12 2.10
CA ALA A 97 -9.80 13.31 1.86
C ALA A 97 -9.57 14.09 0.56
N SER A 98 -8.64 15.05 0.58
CA SER A 98 -8.31 15.89 -0.58
C SER A 98 -6.80 16.02 -0.77
N PHE A 99 -6.28 15.20 -1.69
CA PHE A 99 -4.92 15.36 -2.20
C PHE A 99 -4.69 16.76 -2.78
N SER A 100 -5.69 17.35 -3.42
CA SER A 100 -5.60 18.72 -3.94
C SER A 100 -5.44 19.77 -2.84
N ALA A 101 -6.15 19.65 -1.71
CA ALA A 101 -5.99 20.52 -0.56
C ALA A 101 -4.60 20.37 0.08
N LEU A 102 -4.13 19.12 0.23
CA LEU A 102 -2.78 18.82 0.71
C LEU A 102 -1.72 19.52 -0.15
N LEU A 103 -1.78 19.39 -1.47
CA LEU A 103 -0.79 20.01 -2.37
C LEU A 103 -0.84 21.53 -2.38
N ALA A 104 -2.03 22.12 -2.19
CA ALA A 104 -2.24 23.56 -2.27
C ALA A 104 -1.88 24.28 -0.96
N THR A 105 -2.10 23.63 0.18
CA THR A 105 -2.02 24.26 1.50
C THR A 105 -1.02 23.58 2.45
N ASN A 106 -0.39 22.49 2.01
CA ASN A 106 0.43 21.58 2.82
C ASN A 106 -0.34 20.88 3.94
N ARG A 107 -1.68 20.86 3.86
CA ARG A 107 -2.55 20.25 4.86
C ARG A 107 -3.82 19.72 4.22
N ASP A 108 -4.25 18.55 4.67
CA ASP A 108 -5.58 18.00 4.45
C ASP A 108 -6.14 17.54 5.79
N ASP A 109 -7.38 17.92 6.09
CA ASP A 109 -8.15 17.38 7.21
C ASP A 109 -9.24 16.49 6.60
N TYR A 110 -9.59 15.40 7.26
CA TYR A 110 -10.62 14.50 6.73
C TYR A 110 -11.49 13.90 7.83
N ASP A 111 -12.73 13.62 7.45
CA ASP A 111 -13.80 13.07 8.26
C ASP A 111 -14.77 12.30 7.35
N PHE A 112 -14.54 10.99 7.23
CA PHE A 112 -15.29 10.11 6.34
C PHE A 112 -15.63 8.78 7.01
N VAL A 113 -16.54 8.04 6.37
CA VAL A 113 -17.05 6.75 6.82
C VAL A 113 -16.85 5.72 5.72
N THR A 114 -16.37 4.54 6.11
CA THR A 114 -16.47 3.32 5.29
C THR A 114 -17.51 2.38 5.88
N ILE A 115 -18.02 1.49 5.04
CA ILE A 115 -18.90 0.40 5.43
C ILE A 115 -18.30 -0.92 4.93
N ASP A 116 -18.25 -1.93 5.80
CA ASP A 116 -17.79 -3.27 5.41
C ASP A 116 -18.92 -4.15 4.88
N ASP A 117 -18.57 -5.31 4.35
CA ASP A 117 -19.51 -6.30 3.79
C ASP A 117 -20.44 -6.94 4.84
N ALA A 118 -20.16 -6.77 6.13
CA ALA A 118 -21.06 -7.10 7.24
C ALA A 118 -21.98 -5.94 7.66
N GLY A 119 -21.82 -4.76 7.06
CA GLY A 119 -22.57 -3.54 7.36
C GLY A 119 -22.01 -2.75 8.54
N TYR A 120 -20.81 -3.06 9.01
CA TYR A 120 -20.13 -2.32 10.06
C TYR A 120 -19.60 -1.00 9.52
N ARG A 121 -19.95 0.11 10.17
CA ARG A 121 -19.59 1.46 9.72
C ARG A 121 -18.47 2.01 10.57
N THR A 122 -17.34 2.33 9.95
CA THR A 122 -16.17 2.91 10.61
C THR A 122 -15.98 4.34 10.16
N ARG A 123 -15.96 5.28 11.12
CA ARG A 123 -15.63 6.68 10.88
C ARG A 123 -14.14 6.93 11.10
N PHE A 124 -13.51 7.54 10.13
CA PHE A 124 -12.13 8.00 10.14
C PHE A 124 -12.09 9.51 10.24
N THR A 125 -11.37 10.00 11.25
CA THR A 125 -11.05 11.43 11.39
C THR A 125 -9.55 11.61 11.51
N GLY A 126 -9.00 12.55 10.78
CA GLY A 126 -7.55 12.72 10.77
C GLY A 126 -7.06 13.92 9.99
N ILE A 127 -5.74 13.91 9.78
CA ILE A 127 -4.99 14.98 9.14
C ILE A 127 -3.78 14.40 8.42
N ASP A 128 -3.46 14.96 7.26
CA ASP A 128 -2.19 14.84 6.56
C ASP A 128 -1.50 16.20 6.42
N LEU A 129 -0.17 16.22 6.58
CA LEU A 129 0.66 17.42 6.51
C LEU A 129 1.88 17.17 5.63
N LEU A 130 2.17 18.06 4.67
CA LEU A 130 3.46 18.03 3.97
C LEU A 130 4.56 18.60 4.88
N THR A 131 5.61 17.83 5.11
CA THR A 131 6.73 18.26 5.98
C THR A 131 7.70 19.20 5.26
N GLY A 132 7.68 19.20 3.93
CA GLY A 132 8.67 19.86 3.08
C GLY A 132 9.95 19.04 2.88
N GLU A 133 10.08 17.88 3.51
CA GLU A 133 11.16 16.93 3.25
C GLU A 133 10.87 16.10 2.01
N SER A 134 11.93 15.68 1.32
CA SER A 134 11.80 14.81 0.14
C SER A 134 12.96 13.82 0.06
N ARG A 135 12.70 12.72 -0.63
CA ARG A 135 13.66 11.65 -0.89
C ARG A 135 13.56 11.23 -2.35
N VAL A 136 14.70 10.95 -2.98
CA VAL A 136 14.75 10.37 -4.32
C VAL A 136 15.08 8.88 -4.22
N ILE A 137 14.26 8.03 -4.85
CA ILE A 137 14.45 6.58 -4.95
C ILE A 137 14.32 6.22 -6.43
N ASP A 138 15.37 5.66 -7.02
CA ASP A 138 15.39 5.22 -8.43
C ASP A 138 14.91 6.28 -9.43
N GLY A 139 15.25 7.54 -9.15
CA GLY A 139 14.88 8.70 -9.98
C GLY A 139 13.46 9.23 -9.76
N VAL A 140 12.69 8.65 -8.84
CA VAL A 140 11.38 9.15 -8.42
C VAL A 140 11.54 9.99 -7.16
N THR A 141 11.10 11.24 -7.22
CA THR A 141 11.02 12.12 -6.04
C THR A 141 9.74 11.83 -5.26
N LEU A 142 9.91 11.55 -3.97
CA LEU A 142 8.84 11.38 -3.01
C LEU A 142 8.90 12.51 -1.99
N GLU A 143 7.75 13.11 -1.67
CA GLU A 143 7.63 14.14 -0.63
C GLU A 143 7.03 13.52 0.62
N GLN A 144 7.63 13.81 1.77
CA GLN A 144 7.20 13.22 3.03
C GLN A 144 5.96 13.93 3.57
N THR A 145 5.04 13.14 4.09
CA THR A 145 3.91 13.62 4.88
C THR A 145 4.02 13.15 6.31
N GLU A 146 3.41 13.87 7.23
CA GLU A 146 3.03 13.39 8.56
C GLU A 146 1.52 13.18 8.60
N PHE A 147 1.07 12.12 9.26
CA PHE A 147 -0.36 11.85 9.40
C PHE A 147 -0.74 11.52 10.85
N SER A 148 -2.02 11.75 11.15
CA SER A 148 -2.69 11.19 12.33
C SER A 148 -4.12 10.84 11.95
N ILE A 149 -4.55 9.64 12.31
CA ILE A 149 -5.87 9.10 12.03
C ILE A 149 -6.46 8.45 13.28
N THR A 150 -7.76 8.60 13.47
CA THR A 150 -8.54 7.88 14.49
C THR A 150 -9.72 7.19 13.81
N ALA A 151 -9.90 5.92 14.12
CA ALA A 151 -11.04 5.13 13.72
C ALA A 151 -12.00 4.97 14.90
N THR A 152 -13.27 5.25 14.65
CA THR A 152 -14.37 5.09 15.61
C THR A 152 -15.53 4.34 14.97
N ASP A 153 -16.29 3.63 15.79
CA ASP A 153 -17.58 3.08 15.40
C ASP A 153 -18.52 4.24 15.03
N ALA A 154 -19.01 4.27 13.79
CA ALA A 154 -19.75 5.43 13.27
C ALA A 154 -21.12 5.61 13.94
N ASP A 155 -21.71 4.55 14.49
CA ASP A 155 -23.05 4.58 15.08
C ASP A 155 -23.02 4.90 16.58
N THR A 156 -22.01 4.41 17.30
CA THR A 156 -21.88 4.55 18.75
C THR A 156 -20.84 5.60 19.17
N GLY A 157 -19.90 5.95 18.29
CA GLY A 157 -18.76 6.80 18.59
C GLY A 157 -17.68 6.12 19.45
N ALA A 158 -17.75 4.79 19.62
CA ALA A 158 -16.76 4.04 20.37
C ALA A 158 -15.40 4.09 19.65
N PHE A 159 -14.31 4.28 20.42
CA PHE A 159 -12.95 4.19 19.89
C PHE A 159 -12.63 2.78 19.44
N LEU A 160 -12.01 2.65 18.27
CA LEU A 160 -11.53 1.37 17.73
C LEU A 160 -10.00 1.29 17.75
N TRP A 161 -9.36 2.25 17.09
CA TRP A 161 -7.90 2.38 17.02
C TRP A 161 -7.50 3.77 16.54
N SER A 162 -6.23 4.13 16.72
CA SER A 162 -5.63 5.33 16.13
C SER A 162 -4.24 5.02 15.61
N SER A 163 -3.82 5.72 14.57
CA SER A 163 -2.46 5.63 14.06
C SER A 163 -1.89 7.01 13.75
N SER A 164 -0.58 7.15 13.88
CA SER A 164 0.16 8.34 13.46
C SER A 164 1.53 7.96 12.95
N GLY A 165 2.13 8.81 12.13
CA GLY A 165 3.44 8.55 11.58
C GLY A 165 3.71 9.38 10.35
N ASN A 166 4.43 8.80 9.40
CA ASN A 166 4.76 9.45 8.15
C ASN A 166 4.39 8.56 6.95
N GLU A 167 4.02 9.20 5.86
CA GLU A 167 3.92 8.57 4.56
C GLU A 167 4.73 9.37 3.54
N TRP A 168 4.63 8.96 2.29
CA TRP A 168 5.27 9.60 1.16
C TRP A 168 4.25 9.80 0.06
N ILE A 169 4.28 10.95 -0.63
CA ILE A 169 3.46 11.18 -1.81
C ILE A 169 4.31 11.26 -3.07
N GLN A 170 3.71 10.88 -4.19
CA GLN A 170 4.21 11.23 -5.52
C GLN A 170 3.12 12.07 -6.21
N ARG A 171 3.44 13.33 -6.53
CA ARG A 171 2.46 14.33 -6.99
C ARG A 171 1.75 13.97 -8.29
N ASP A 172 2.48 13.45 -9.27
CA ASP A 172 1.95 13.12 -10.59
C ASP A 172 1.08 11.86 -10.57
N TRP A 173 1.42 10.91 -9.70
CA TRP A 173 0.67 9.67 -9.48
C TRP A 173 -0.53 9.89 -8.57
N ARG A 174 -0.53 10.96 -7.77
CA ARG A 174 -1.59 11.30 -6.81
C ARG A 174 -1.90 10.13 -5.89
N THR A 175 -0.87 9.64 -5.22
CA THR A 175 -0.96 8.48 -4.31
C THR A 175 -0.07 8.70 -3.10
N PHE A 176 -0.50 8.12 -1.98
CA PHE A 176 0.34 7.89 -0.83
C PHE A 176 1.07 6.54 -0.95
N ILE A 177 2.26 6.48 -0.35
CA ILE A 177 3.13 5.32 -0.23
C ILE A 177 3.50 5.25 1.25
N SER A 178 3.27 4.09 1.87
CA SER A 178 3.46 3.91 3.30
C SER A 178 4.89 4.27 3.75
N GLY A 179 5.00 4.87 4.94
CA GLY A 179 6.26 5.12 5.63
C GLY A 179 6.29 4.41 6.98
N THR A 180 6.59 5.15 8.04
CA THR A 180 6.55 4.65 9.41
C THR A 180 5.20 4.93 10.05
N SER A 181 4.76 4.07 10.96
CA SER A 181 3.53 4.30 11.72
C SER A 181 3.66 3.77 13.15
N THR A 182 2.96 4.42 14.06
CA THR A 182 2.63 3.93 15.39
C THR A 182 1.13 3.66 15.39
N LEU A 183 0.72 2.45 15.76
CA LEU A 183 -0.68 2.05 15.84
C LEU A 183 -1.01 1.76 17.31
N GLN A 184 -2.15 2.27 17.74
CA GLN A 184 -2.65 2.14 19.11
C GLN A 184 -4.05 1.52 19.09
N THR A 185 -4.24 0.46 19.86
CA THR A 185 -5.56 -0.12 20.15
C THR A 185 -5.67 -0.41 21.64
N GLY A 186 -6.69 0.15 22.30
CA GLY A 186 -6.80 0.11 23.76
C GLY A 186 -5.52 0.60 24.46
N SER A 187 -4.86 -0.29 25.21
CA SER A 187 -3.59 -0.02 25.91
C SER A 187 -2.35 -0.53 25.18
N GLU A 188 -2.52 -1.11 23.99
CA GLU A 188 -1.43 -1.68 23.20
C GLU A 188 -0.96 -0.66 22.15
N GLU A 189 0.36 -0.61 21.95
CA GLU A 189 1.03 0.24 20.98
C GLU A 189 2.10 -0.57 20.26
N TRP A 190 2.19 -0.42 18.94
CA TRP A 190 3.27 -0.98 18.15
C TRP A 190 3.68 -0.04 17.03
N GLN A 191 4.92 -0.22 16.59
CA GLN A 191 5.52 0.54 15.50
C GLN A 191 5.73 -0.35 14.30
N ASP A 192 5.53 0.21 13.11
CA ASP A 192 5.76 -0.45 11.83
C ASP A 192 6.54 0.49 10.91
N ASP A 193 7.37 -0.09 10.05
CA ASP A 193 8.12 0.63 9.01
C ASP A 193 7.93 -0.08 7.68
N ARG A 194 7.13 0.54 6.81
CA ARG A 194 6.82 0.08 5.46
C ARG A 194 7.36 1.05 4.42
N SER A 195 8.46 1.73 4.75
CA SER A 195 9.08 2.73 3.87
C SER A 195 9.49 2.14 2.52
N PRO A 196 9.37 2.92 1.43
CA PRO A 196 9.82 2.50 0.12
C PRO A 196 11.35 2.38 0.08
N MET A 197 11.81 1.33 -0.60
CA MET A 197 13.22 0.95 -0.72
C MET A 197 13.70 0.99 -2.17
N GLU A 198 12.87 0.51 -3.10
CA GLU A 198 13.15 0.54 -4.54
C GLU A 198 11.87 0.84 -5.32
N ILE A 199 12.02 1.48 -6.47
CA ILE A 199 10.92 1.81 -7.38
C ILE A 199 11.31 1.41 -8.80
N ALA A 200 10.47 0.60 -9.45
CA ALA A 200 10.61 0.22 -10.85
C ALA A 200 9.41 0.71 -11.68
N ARG A 201 9.69 1.19 -12.89
CA ARG A 201 8.73 1.64 -13.91
C ARG A 201 8.63 0.65 -15.07
N PRO A 202 7.63 0.77 -15.96
CA PRO A 202 7.49 -0.12 -17.10
C PRO A 202 8.78 -0.26 -17.92
N GLY A 203 9.23 -1.51 -18.11
CA GLY A 203 10.45 -1.85 -18.83
C GLY A 203 11.73 -1.86 -17.99
N GLU A 204 11.67 -1.49 -16.71
CA GLU A 204 12.79 -1.58 -15.78
C GLU A 204 12.84 -2.94 -15.07
N PRO A 205 14.04 -3.43 -14.67
CA PRO A 205 14.15 -4.65 -13.89
C PRO A 205 13.35 -4.59 -12.58
N GLY A 206 12.64 -5.66 -12.25
CA GLY A 206 11.83 -5.75 -11.03
C GLY A 206 10.44 -5.10 -11.13
N PHE A 207 10.09 -4.53 -12.29
CA PHE A 207 8.72 -4.12 -12.56
C PHE A 207 7.78 -5.34 -12.55
N LEU A 208 6.67 -5.26 -11.84
CA LEU A 208 5.74 -6.37 -11.57
C LEU A 208 6.37 -7.56 -10.84
N ALA A 209 7.44 -7.37 -10.06
CA ALA A 209 7.99 -8.46 -9.25
C ALA A 209 6.95 -9.06 -8.28
N GLU A 210 6.70 -10.37 -8.38
CA GLU A 210 5.73 -11.09 -7.51
C GLU A 210 6.19 -11.20 -6.05
N SER A 211 7.50 -11.15 -5.79
CA SER A 211 8.05 -11.37 -4.46
C SER A 211 8.62 -10.09 -3.85
N PRO A 212 8.31 -9.81 -2.57
CA PRO A 212 9.00 -8.79 -1.80
C PRO A 212 10.48 -9.17 -1.59
N ARG A 213 11.35 -8.16 -1.47
CA ARG A 213 12.82 -8.33 -1.41
C ARG A 213 13.48 -7.79 -0.15
N HIS A 214 12.78 -7.00 0.67
CA HIS A 214 13.35 -6.39 1.87
C HIS A 214 12.65 -6.89 3.13
N ASP A 215 13.44 -7.17 4.17
CA ASP A 215 12.99 -7.61 5.48
C ASP A 215 12.16 -8.92 5.50
N CYS A 216 12.20 -9.71 4.41
CA CYS A 216 11.57 -11.03 4.31
C CYS A 216 12.36 -12.09 5.07
N GLY A 217 11.67 -13.05 5.69
CA GLY A 217 12.30 -14.10 6.50
C GLY A 217 12.94 -13.62 7.81
N ALA A 218 12.83 -12.33 8.16
CA ALA A 218 12.86 -11.96 9.56
C ALA A 218 11.66 -12.65 10.22
N LEU A 219 11.85 -13.32 11.36
CA LEU A 219 10.75 -13.86 12.16
C LEU A 219 9.84 -12.68 12.59
N MET A 220 8.90 -12.29 11.73
CA MET A 220 7.86 -11.32 12.02
C MET A 220 6.84 -12.05 12.90
N SER A 221 7.14 -12.11 14.19
CA SER A 221 6.16 -12.48 15.22
C SER A 221 5.11 -11.38 15.34
N PHE A 222 4.19 -11.29 14.39
CA PHE A 222 2.97 -10.51 14.53
C PHE A 222 1.80 -11.24 13.87
N ALA A 223 1.50 -12.42 14.39
CA ALA A 223 0.11 -12.87 14.38
C ALA A 223 -0.64 -11.93 15.33
N VAL A 224 -1.23 -10.86 14.78
CA VAL A 224 -2.29 -10.13 15.47
C VAL A 224 -3.54 -11.02 15.33
N PRO A 225 -4.09 -11.59 16.40
CA PRO A 225 -5.45 -12.10 16.32
C PRO A 225 -6.31 -10.87 16.10
N LEU A 226 -7.01 -10.79 14.96
CA LEU A 226 -8.17 -9.92 14.86
C LEU A 226 -9.06 -10.26 16.07
N PRO A 227 -9.39 -9.30 16.95
CA PRO A 227 -10.34 -9.59 18.01
C PRO A 227 -11.67 -9.95 17.35
N LEU A 228 -12.06 -11.22 17.47
CA LEU A 228 -13.41 -11.64 17.13
C LEU A 228 -14.37 -10.82 18.00
N PRO A 229 -15.43 -10.21 17.44
CA PRO A 229 -16.46 -9.60 18.26
C PRO A 229 -17.06 -10.68 19.16
N ASN A 230 -16.87 -10.50 20.47
CA ASN A 230 -17.27 -11.43 21.52
C ASN A 230 -18.69 -11.97 21.28
N GLU A 231 -18.81 -13.30 21.16
CA GLU A 231 -20.08 -13.96 21.42
C GLU A 231 -20.49 -13.68 22.86
N ARG A 232 -21.73 -13.22 22.99
CA ARG A 232 -22.47 -12.96 24.22
C ARG A 232 -22.14 -13.94 25.35
N LEU A 233 -21.86 -13.42 26.54
CA LEU A 233 -22.44 -13.85 27.83
C LEU A 233 -22.47 -12.67 28.81
#